data_AF-A0A965GQB9-F1
#
_entry.id   AF-A0A965GQB9-F1
#
_cell.length_a   1.000
_cell.length_b   1.000
_cell.length_c   1.000
_cell.angle_alpha   90.00
_cell.angle_beta   90.00
_cell.angle_gamma   90.00
#
_symmetry.space_group_name_H-M   'P 1'
#
loop_
_entity.id
_entity.type
_entity.pdbx_description
1 polymer ?
#
loop_
_entity_poly.entity_id
_entity_poly.type
_entity_poly.pdbx_seq_one_letter_code
_entity_poly.pdbx_strand_id
1 'polypeptide(L)'
;MARGQIPSRLVIHACPASEISRIQIISNWTNQNLLLGFQTGSADLKLTNQEAESLVSELSQLPNCTFELIQSGKDSGVLFMHQPGLGIFRGELNAAGSIVLGEDRLQLMLEQSSGNHREFTRLLRLALGQSWDDLLEPFRAQEYSENVVLLNRAG
;
A
#
# COMPACT_ATOMS: atom_id res chain seq x y z
N MET A 1 -16.93 12.41 -16.62
CA MET A 1 -16.28 11.89 -15.39
C MET A 1 -17.38 11.66 -14.37
N ALA A 2 -17.54 10.46 -13.83
CA ALA A 2 -18.51 10.24 -12.76
C ALA A 2 -18.05 11.03 -11.51
N ARG A 3 -18.98 11.65 -10.78
CA ARG A 3 -18.65 12.47 -9.60
C ARG A 3 -17.90 11.62 -8.57
N GLY A 4 -16.80 12.14 -8.05
CA GLY A 4 -16.08 11.53 -6.91
C GLY A 4 -15.08 10.43 -7.25
N GLN A 5 -14.79 10.16 -8.53
CA GLN A 5 -13.73 9.22 -8.90
C GLN A 5 -12.35 9.84 -8.71
N ILE A 6 -11.46 9.12 -8.05
CA ILE A 6 -10.09 9.51 -7.73
C ILE A 6 -9.13 8.57 -8.48
N PRO A 7 -8.09 9.11 -9.15
CA PRO A 7 -7.02 8.29 -9.71
C PRO A 7 -6.44 7.37 -8.64
N SER A 8 -6.44 6.07 -8.90
CA SER A 8 -6.03 5.07 -7.94
C SER A 8 -5.05 4.10 -8.58
N ARG A 9 -3.96 3.76 -7.90
CA ARG A 9 -3.01 2.74 -8.35
C ARG A 9 -3.03 1.59 -7.36
N LEU A 10 -3.35 0.40 -7.85
CA LEU A 10 -3.22 -0.85 -7.10
C LEU A 10 -1.92 -1.55 -7.53
N VAL A 11 -1.13 -1.99 -6.54
CA VAL A 11 0.03 -2.84 -6.75
C VAL A 11 -0.13 -4.08 -5.88
N ILE A 12 -0.22 -5.25 -6.51
CA ILE A 12 -0.14 -6.54 -5.82
C ILE A 12 1.33 -6.93 -5.81
N HIS A 13 1.99 -6.77 -4.66
CA HIS A 13 3.41 -7.08 -4.48
C HIS A 13 3.67 -8.59 -4.57
N ALA A 14 2.80 -9.39 -3.95
CA ALA A 14 2.92 -10.84 -3.99
C ALA A 14 1.54 -11.48 -3.78
N CYS A 15 1.09 -12.32 -4.71
CA CYS A 15 -0.11 -13.13 -4.54
C CYS A 15 0.14 -14.51 -5.17
N PRO A 16 -0.29 -15.63 -4.54
CA PRO A 16 -0.06 -16.96 -5.09
C PRO A 16 -0.62 -17.10 -6.50
N ALA A 17 0.10 -17.77 -7.39
CA ALA A 17 -0.34 -17.98 -8.77
C ALA A 17 -1.72 -18.69 -8.88
N SER A 18 -2.13 -19.44 -7.85
CA SER A 18 -3.45 -20.06 -7.77
C SER A 18 -4.59 -19.06 -7.56
N GLU A 19 -4.32 -17.90 -6.98
CA GLU A 19 -5.34 -16.91 -6.60
C GLU A 19 -5.51 -15.78 -7.63
N ILE A 20 -4.51 -15.55 -8.50
CA ILE A 20 -4.52 -14.40 -9.43
C ILE A 20 -5.72 -14.38 -10.37
N SER A 21 -6.28 -15.55 -10.69
CA SER A 21 -7.47 -15.68 -11.54
C SER A 21 -8.73 -15.07 -10.90
N ARG A 22 -8.72 -14.80 -9.59
CA ARG A 22 -9.81 -14.12 -8.89
C ARG A 22 -9.70 -12.59 -9.00
N ILE A 23 -8.52 -12.07 -9.36
CA ILE A 23 -8.24 -10.64 -9.47
C ILE A 23 -8.32 -10.23 -10.94
N GLN A 24 -9.52 -9.91 -11.40
CA GLN A 24 -9.80 -9.60 -12.82
C GLN A 24 -9.33 -8.21 -13.27
N ILE A 25 -9.03 -7.32 -12.32
CA ILE A 25 -8.63 -5.94 -12.58
C ILE A 25 -7.18 -5.80 -13.09
N ILE A 26 -6.34 -6.84 -12.93
CA ILE A 26 -4.95 -6.86 -13.40
C ILE A 26 -4.86 -7.82 -14.59
N SER A 27 -4.43 -7.30 -15.73
CA SER A 27 -4.28 -8.08 -16.97
C SER A 27 -2.88 -8.65 -17.16
N ASN A 28 -1.85 -7.93 -16.70
CA ASN A 28 -0.45 -8.29 -16.91
C ASN A 28 0.18 -8.71 -15.59
N TRP A 29 0.30 -10.02 -15.41
CA TRP A 29 0.97 -10.64 -14.27
C TRP A 29 2.39 -11.04 -14.64
N THR A 30 3.31 -10.91 -13.69
CA THR A 30 4.69 -11.38 -13.80
C THR A 30 5.06 -12.19 -12.57
N ASN A 31 6.05 -13.09 -12.71
CA ASN A 31 6.55 -13.84 -11.56
C ASN A 31 7.16 -12.90 -10.52
N GLN A 32 6.86 -13.15 -9.25
CA GLN A 32 7.50 -12.46 -8.14
C GLN A 32 8.85 -13.12 -7.84
N ASN A 33 9.95 -12.40 -8.06
CA ASN A 33 11.32 -12.96 -7.95
C ASN A 33 11.76 -13.23 -6.50
N LEU A 34 11.18 -12.56 -5.51
CA LEU A 34 11.50 -12.79 -4.10
C LEU A 34 10.80 -14.02 -3.50
N LEU A 35 9.69 -14.45 -4.10
CA LEU A 35 8.83 -15.52 -3.57
C LEU A 35 8.40 -16.48 -4.68
N LEU A 36 8.93 -17.71 -4.65
CA LEU A 36 8.59 -18.76 -5.61
C LEU A 36 7.09 -19.10 -5.56
N GLY A 37 6.46 -19.19 -6.74
CA GLY A 37 5.03 -19.50 -6.87
C GLY A 37 4.10 -18.31 -6.66
N PHE A 38 4.64 -17.11 -6.42
CA PHE A 38 3.88 -15.87 -6.35
C PHE A 38 4.00 -15.07 -7.65
N GLN A 39 3.00 -14.23 -7.87
CA GLN A 39 2.94 -13.28 -8.97
C GLN A 39 2.81 -11.86 -8.41
N THR A 40 3.28 -10.89 -9.19
CA THR A 40 3.10 -9.46 -8.98
C THR A 40 2.39 -8.83 -10.17
N GLY A 41 1.72 -7.72 -9.95
CA GLY A 41 0.98 -7.02 -10.98
C GLY A 41 0.42 -5.69 -10.47
N SER A 42 0.10 -4.79 -11.40
CA SER A 42 -0.48 -3.49 -11.05
C SER A 42 -1.59 -3.09 -12.00
N ALA A 43 -2.46 -2.20 -11.53
CA ALA A 43 -3.53 -1.61 -12.31
C ALA A 43 -3.74 -0.15 -11.93
N ASP A 44 -3.90 0.70 -12.94
CA ASP A 44 -4.32 2.10 -12.78
C ASP A 44 -5.84 2.18 -12.99
N LEU A 45 -6.53 2.68 -11.97
CA LEU A 45 -7.98 2.67 -11.83
C LEU A 45 -8.50 4.09 -11.55
N LYS A 46 -9.82 4.27 -11.64
CA LYS A 46 -10.51 5.47 -11.19
C LYS A 46 -11.65 5.05 -10.28
N LEU A 47 -11.41 5.15 -8.98
CA LEU A 47 -12.30 4.63 -7.95
C LEU A 47 -12.81 5.77 -7.08
N THR A 48 -14.06 5.69 -6.65
CA THR A 48 -14.54 6.41 -5.48
C THR A 48 -13.90 5.84 -4.21
N ASN A 49 -13.98 6.54 -3.09
CA ASN A 49 -13.49 6.02 -1.80
C ASN A 49 -14.16 4.70 -1.42
N GLN A 50 -15.47 4.59 -1.63
CA GLN A 50 -16.23 3.38 -1.30
C GLN A 50 -15.83 2.18 -2.17
N GLU A 51 -15.58 2.40 -3.47
CA GLU A 51 -15.08 1.35 -4.36
C GLU A 51 -13.68 0.89 -3.96
N ALA A 52 -12.80 1.81 -3.57
CA ALA A 52 -11.46 1.47 -3.08
C ALA A 52 -11.50 0.66 -1.78
N GLU A 53 -12.30 1.06 -0.79
CA GLU A 53 -12.47 0.31 0.46
C GLU A 53 -13.06 -1.08 0.23
N SER A 54 -14.05 -1.18 -0.67
CA SER A 54 -14.66 -2.47 -1.04
C SER A 54 -13.64 -3.39 -1.71
N LEU A 55 -12.84 -2.85 -2.65
CA LEU A 55 -11.80 -3.59 -3.33
C LEU A 55 -10.71 -4.07 -2.37
N VAL A 56 -10.22 -3.20 -1.48
CA VAL A 56 -9.23 -3.58 -0.46
C VAL A 56 -9.78 -4.67 0.46
N SER A 57 -11.05 -4.56 0.87
CA SER A 57 -11.70 -5.59 1.70
C SER A 57 -11.80 -6.93 0.97
N GLU A 58 -12.20 -6.94 -0.30
CA GLU A 58 -12.27 -8.16 -1.12
C GLU A 58 -10.89 -8.80 -1.30
N LEU A 59 -9.88 -8.01 -1.68
CA LEU A 59 -8.51 -8.50 -1.87
C LEU A 59 -7.89 -9.02 -0.58
N SER A 60 -8.25 -8.45 0.58
CA SER A 60 -7.74 -8.90 1.89
C SER A 60 -8.22 -10.31 2.29
N GLN A 61 -9.30 -10.80 1.66
CA GLN A 61 -9.82 -12.14 1.88
C GLN A 61 -9.06 -13.20 1.06
N LEU A 62 -8.21 -12.78 0.12
CA LEU A 62 -7.40 -13.70 -0.67
C LEU A 62 -6.23 -14.23 0.18
N PRO A 63 -6.00 -15.55 0.19
CA PRO A 63 -4.94 -16.13 1.02
C PRO A 63 -3.56 -15.67 0.53
N ASN A 64 -2.73 -15.22 1.46
CA ASN A 64 -1.34 -14.85 1.23
C ASN A 64 -1.09 -13.73 0.20
N CYS A 65 -2.08 -12.86 -0.08
CA CYS A 65 -1.88 -11.75 -1.00
C CYS A 65 -1.46 -10.47 -0.27
N THR A 66 -0.33 -9.90 -0.68
CA THR A 66 0.29 -8.66 -0.18
C THR A 66 0.13 -7.58 -1.22
N PHE A 67 -0.39 -6.42 -0.84
CA PHE A 67 -0.69 -5.36 -1.80
C PHE A 67 -0.73 -3.97 -1.16
N GLU A 68 -0.69 -2.96 -2.01
CA GLU A 68 -1.02 -1.59 -1.65
C GLU A 68 -1.93 -0.94 -2.70
N LEU A 69 -2.80 -0.04 -2.24
CA LEU A 69 -3.64 0.79 -3.09
C LEU A 69 -3.48 2.24 -2.68
N ILE A 70 -3.10 3.08 -3.64
CA ILE A 70 -2.92 4.53 -3.43
C ILE A 70 -4.00 5.26 -4.22
N GLN A 71 -4.80 6.08 -3.55
CA GLN A 71 -5.68 7.05 -4.19
C GLN A 71 -5.03 8.44 -4.14
N SER A 72 -4.79 9.05 -5.29
CA SER A 72 -4.15 10.36 -5.41
C SER A 72 -5.17 11.40 -5.87
N GLY A 73 -5.90 11.96 -4.92
CA GLY A 73 -6.80 13.08 -5.16
C GLY A 73 -6.04 14.40 -5.32
N LYS A 74 -6.77 15.46 -5.65
CA LYS A 74 -6.17 16.77 -5.90
C LYS A 74 -5.54 17.38 -4.66
N ASP A 75 -6.24 17.32 -3.52
CA ASP A 75 -5.82 17.96 -2.27
C ASP A 75 -5.45 16.92 -1.20
N SER A 76 -6.08 15.75 -1.25
CA SER A 76 -5.83 14.63 -0.33
C SER A 76 -5.95 13.29 -1.04
N GLY A 77 -5.40 12.27 -0.40
CA GLY A 77 -5.41 10.90 -0.88
C GLY A 77 -5.53 9.89 0.26
N VAL A 78 -5.50 8.61 -0.08
CA VAL A 78 -5.52 7.52 0.89
C VAL A 78 -4.56 6.43 0.41
N LEU A 79 -3.73 5.93 1.33
CA LEU A 79 -2.92 4.74 1.17
C LEU A 79 -3.58 3.60 1.93
N PHE A 80 -3.77 2.48 1.25
CA PHE A 80 -4.07 1.20 1.87
C PHE A 80 -2.88 0.28 1.68
N MET A 81 -2.50 -0.43 2.73
CA MET A 81 -1.52 -1.52 2.65
C MET A 81 -2.12 -2.76 3.29
N HIS A 82 -1.93 -3.91 2.67
CA HIS A 82 -2.36 -5.18 3.23
C HIS A 82 -1.19 -6.14 3.25
N GLN A 83 -1.00 -6.75 4.42
CA GLN A 83 -0.08 -7.85 4.62
C GLN A 83 -0.81 -8.94 5.40
N PRO A 84 -0.86 -10.21 4.94
CA PRO A 84 -1.67 -11.26 5.57
C PRO A 84 -1.42 -11.45 7.08
N GLY A 85 -0.19 -11.22 7.55
CA GLY A 85 0.17 -11.30 8.97
C GLY A 85 -0.18 -10.06 9.80
N LEU A 86 -0.44 -8.90 9.18
CA LEU A 86 -0.72 -7.63 9.86
C LEU A 86 -2.15 -7.11 9.62
N GLY A 87 -2.82 -7.58 8.57
CA GLY A 87 -4.10 -7.06 8.11
C GLY A 87 -3.97 -5.79 7.29
N ILE A 88 -5.02 -4.97 7.29
CA ILE A 88 -5.12 -3.74 6.50
C ILE A 88 -4.66 -2.54 7.34
N PHE A 89 -3.73 -1.77 6.79
CA PHE A 89 -3.44 -0.40 7.19
C PHE A 89 -4.16 0.59 6.26
N ARG A 90 -4.64 1.70 6.83
CA ARG A 90 -5.18 2.86 6.09
C ARG A 90 -4.52 4.13 6.61
N GLY A 91 -3.88 4.87 5.71
CA GLY A 91 -3.26 6.18 5.98
C GLY A 91 -3.86 7.26 5.09
N GLU A 92 -4.13 8.44 5.68
CA GLU A 92 -4.52 9.61 4.89
C GLU A 92 -3.27 10.26 4.30
N LEU A 93 -3.37 10.72 3.06
CA LEU A 93 -2.27 11.36 2.35
C LEU A 93 -2.59 12.83 2.05
N ASN A 94 -1.54 13.65 2.04
CA ASN A 94 -1.62 14.98 1.44
C ASN A 94 -1.47 14.90 -0.10
N ALA A 95 -1.58 16.04 -0.79
CA ALA A 95 -1.37 16.15 -2.23
C ALA A 95 0.02 15.70 -2.72
N ALA A 96 1.02 15.65 -1.84
CA ALA A 96 2.38 15.16 -2.15
C ALA A 96 2.52 13.64 -1.93
N GLY A 97 1.46 12.95 -1.50
CA GLY A 97 1.48 11.51 -1.24
C GLY A 97 2.13 11.12 0.09
N SER A 98 2.37 12.07 1.00
CA SER A 98 2.89 11.77 2.35
C SER A 98 1.76 11.50 3.33
N ILE A 99 1.96 10.54 4.24
CA ILE A 99 1.02 10.25 5.33
C ILE A 99 0.85 11.49 6.21
N VAL A 100 -0.40 11.82 6.52
CA VAL A 100 -0.79 12.91 7.43
C VAL A 100 -1.39 12.32 8.70
N LEU A 101 -0.94 12.81 9.85
CA LEU A 101 -1.55 12.54 11.15
C LEU A 101 -2.21 13.83 11.65
N GLY A 102 -3.51 13.76 11.94
CA GLY A 102 -4.23 14.88 12.54
C GLY A 102 -3.77 15.16 13.97
N GLU A 103 -3.97 16.40 14.41
CA GLU A 103 -3.63 16.84 15.78
C GLU A 103 -4.29 15.97 16.85
N ASP A 104 -5.59 15.71 16.73
CA ASP A 104 -6.34 14.88 17.68
C ASP A 104 -5.72 13.49 17.85
N ARG A 105 -5.20 12.91 16.75
CA ARG A 105 -4.54 11.60 16.80
C ARG A 105 -3.19 11.68 17.52
N LEU A 106 -2.44 12.77 17.37
CA LEU A 106 -1.21 13.00 18.12
C LEU A 106 -1.49 13.19 19.61
N GLN A 107 -2.52 13.98 19.96
CA GLN A 107 -2.95 14.18 21.35
C GLN A 107 -3.35 12.85 22.00
N LEU A 108 -4.18 12.04 21.33
CA LEU A 108 -4.56 10.71 21.82
C LEU A 108 -3.35 9.80 22.08
N MET A 109 -2.35 9.80 21.18
CA MET A 109 -1.14 9.01 21.39
C MET A 109 -0.29 9.53 22.57
N LEU A 110 -0.23 10.84 22.78
CA LEU A 110 0.44 11.43 23.95
C LEU A 110 -0.25 10.99 25.24
N GLU A 111 -1.57 11.07 25.30
CA GLU A 111 -2.36 10.62 26.45
C GLU A 111 -2.17 9.13 26.73
N GLN A 112 -2.31 8.28 25.70
CA GLN A 112 -2.11 6.83 25.80
C GLN A 112 -0.70 6.46 26.26
N SER A 113 0.31 7.22 25.83
CA SER A 113 1.70 6.97 26.23
C SER A 113 1.97 7.27 27.70
N SER A 114 1.13 8.07 28.37
CA SER A 114 1.29 8.44 29.78
C SER A 114 2.70 8.94 30.14
N GLY A 115 3.31 9.72 29.25
CA GLY A 115 4.67 10.26 29.42
C GLY A 115 5.81 9.28 29.12
N ASN A 116 5.52 8.03 28.74
CA ASN A 116 6.52 7.06 28.33
C ASN A 116 6.91 7.26 26.86
N HIS A 117 8.13 7.76 26.64
CA HIS A 117 8.65 8.01 25.29
C HIS A 117 8.67 6.76 24.40
N ARG A 118 9.02 5.58 24.94
CA ARG A 118 9.06 4.34 24.15
C ARG A 118 7.67 3.94 23.67
N GLU A 119 6.66 4.13 24.51
CA GLU A 119 5.28 3.85 24.14
C GLU A 119 4.76 4.84 23.10
N PHE A 120 5.08 6.12 23.26
CA PHE A 120 4.75 7.12 22.24
C PHE A 120 5.38 6.79 20.88
N THR A 121 6.67 6.42 20.85
CA THR A 121 7.33 5.98 19.61
C THR A 121 6.67 4.75 19.02
N ARG A 122 6.25 3.78 19.85
CA ARG A 122 5.54 2.58 19.38
C ARG A 122 4.20 2.94 18.73
N LEU A 123 3.40 3.78 19.38
CA LEU A 123 2.12 4.26 18.85
C LEU A 123 2.30 5.05 17.56
N LEU A 124 3.31 5.92 17.51
CA LEU A 124 3.64 6.70 16.31
C LEU A 124 3.99 5.79 15.13
N ARG A 125 4.83 4.77 15.34
CA ARG A 125 5.18 3.78 14.30
C ARG A 125 3.96 3.03 13.78
N LEU A 126 3.03 2.67 14.67
CA LEU A 126 1.76 2.05 14.27
C LEU A 126 0.89 3.03 13.47
N ALA A 127 0.79 4.28 13.90
CA ALA A 127 -0.02 5.29 13.21
C ALA A 127 0.51 5.61 11.81
N LEU A 128 1.82 5.53 11.61
CA LEU A 128 2.49 5.73 10.32
C LEU A 128 2.52 4.46 9.45
N GLY A 129 2.13 3.31 9.97
CA GLY A 129 2.14 2.06 9.19
C GLY A 129 3.52 1.43 9.02
N GLN A 130 4.50 1.78 9.88
CA GLN A 130 5.90 1.34 9.75
C GLN A 130 6.05 -0.18 9.58
N SER A 131 5.27 -0.99 10.32
CA SER A 131 5.36 -2.44 10.22
C SER A 131 4.96 -2.98 8.84
N TRP A 132 4.09 -2.26 8.12
CA TRP A 132 3.76 -2.60 6.73
C TRP A 132 4.89 -2.17 5.81
N ASP A 133 5.39 -0.94 5.95
CA ASP A 133 6.53 -0.45 5.16
C ASP A 133 7.73 -1.41 5.25
N ASP A 134 8.11 -1.83 6.47
CA ASP A 134 9.23 -2.73 6.70
C ASP A 134 9.08 -4.08 5.95
N LEU A 135 7.84 -4.55 5.76
CA LEU A 135 7.54 -5.81 5.06
C LEU A 135 7.35 -5.62 3.55
N LEU A 136 6.90 -4.43 3.11
CA LEU A 136 6.68 -4.12 1.70
C LEU A 136 7.95 -3.62 1.01
N GLU A 137 8.88 -3.02 1.76
CA GLU A 137 10.10 -2.41 1.23
C GLU A 137 10.94 -3.36 0.36
N PRO A 138 11.14 -4.65 0.69
CA PRO A 138 11.86 -5.56 -0.19
C PRO A 138 11.23 -5.68 -1.59
N PHE A 139 9.90 -5.69 -1.70
CA PHE A 139 9.20 -5.74 -2.97
C PHE A 139 9.34 -4.43 -3.75
N ARG A 140 9.20 -3.27 -3.07
CA ARG A 140 9.38 -1.94 -3.67
C ARG A 140 10.79 -1.76 -4.21
N ALA A 141 11.81 -2.14 -3.42
CA ALA A 141 13.21 -2.05 -3.81
C ALA A 141 13.53 -2.87 -5.07
N GLN A 142 12.93 -4.06 -5.20
CA GLN A 142 13.06 -4.87 -6.41
C GLN A 142 12.46 -4.17 -7.63
N GLU A 143 11.23 -3.64 -7.52
CA GLU A 143 10.58 -2.91 -8.61
C GLU A 143 11.40 -1.68 -9.04
N TYR A 144 11.99 -0.94 -8.10
CA TYR A 144 12.92 0.14 -8.43
C TYR A 144 14.14 -0.37 -9.21
N SER A 145 14.75 -1.47 -8.78
CA SER A 145 15.94 -2.04 -9.44
C SER A 145 15.67 -2.49 -10.87
N GLU A 146 14.48 -3.03 -11.16
CA GLU A 146 14.07 -3.46 -12.50
C GLU A 146 13.78 -2.27 -13.42
N ASN A 147 13.36 -1.12 -12.86
CA ASN A 147 13.09 0.11 -13.59
C ASN A 147 14.32 1.00 -13.82
N VAL A 148 15.48 0.69 -13.23
CA VAL A 148 16.73 1.39 -13.50
C VAL A 148 17.32 0.87 -14.82
N VAL A 149 17.09 1.62 -15.90
CA VAL A 149 17.91 1.48 -17.12
C VAL A 149 19.31 1.96 -16.78
N LEU A 150 20.26 1.04 -16.61
CA LEU A 150 21.68 1.40 -16.55
C LEU A 150 22.07 2.07 -17.88
N LEU A 151 22.21 3.41 -17.86
CA LEU A 151 22.80 4.17 -18.96
C LEU A 151 24.31 3.88 -19.02
N ASN A 152 24.67 2.69 -19.47
CA ASN A 152 26.07 2.39 -19.80
C ASN A 152 26.31 2.72 -21.28
N ARG A 153 26.50 4.02 -21.55
CA ARG A 153 27.10 4.52 -22.80
C ARG A 153 27.99 5.73 -22.52
N ALA A 154 29.21 5.45 -22.11
CA ALA A 154 30.37 6.22 -22.52
C ALA A 154 31.52 5.21 -22.70
N GLY A 155 32.11 5.21 -23.89
CA GLY A 155 33.08 4.23 -24.36
C GLY A 155 34.49 4.43 -23.84
#